data_AF-A0A931NZE8-F1
#
_entry.id   AF-A0A931NZE8-F1
#
_cell.length_a   1.000
_cell.length_b   1.000
_cell.length_c   1.000
_cell.angle_alpha   90.00
_cell.angle_beta   90.00
_cell.angle_gamma   90.00
#
_symmetry.space_group_name_H-M   'P 1'
#
loop_
_entity.id
_entity.type
_entity.pdbx_description
1 polymer ?
#
loop_
_entity_poly.entity_id
_entity_poly.type
_entity_poly.pdbx_seq_one_letter_code
_entity_poly.pdbx_strand_id
1 'polypeptide(L)'
;MIRALAGLALALAVSASALAQNNGLPTARQSVVFVKTIAVRGVECDLLDRWQGAVLFFQAGREMARFSPEEQEEIATEIEMLSEEMACDDTALVGWTTGAAPNIEREVLPLYLVGYRAMAELDPPLADFMALTDNAAGLATVEARIAELQEVVTTLEGGVTWEQFDNRMRNGAADISAALRGEENTQFTAEEARLQMRHISDVALLWIQDQAEDE
;
A
#
# COMPACT_ATOMS: atom_id res chain seq x y z
N MET A 1 -71.17 26.91 -4.62
CA MET A 1 -70.18 26.73 -5.71
C MET A 1 -68.90 27.42 -5.28
N ILE A 2 -67.90 26.67 -4.81
CA ILE A 2 -66.56 27.17 -4.49
C ILE A 2 -65.56 26.17 -5.09
N ARG A 3 -64.74 26.64 -6.03
CA ARG A 3 -63.52 25.98 -6.52
C ARG A 3 -62.36 26.47 -5.66
N ALA A 4 -61.46 25.57 -5.23
CA ALA A 4 -60.01 25.66 -5.45
C ALA A 4 -59.20 24.73 -4.52
N LEU A 5 -58.24 24.04 -5.16
CA LEU A 5 -56.88 23.69 -4.69
C LEU A 5 -56.68 22.78 -3.46
N ALA A 6 -56.41 21.51 -3.75
CA ALA A 6 -55.41 20.70 -3.03
C ALA A 6 -54.70 19.86 -4.13
N GLY A 7 -53.41 19.98 -4.41
CA GLY A 7 -52.30 20.18 -3.48
C GLY A 7 -51.47 18.90 -3.51
N LEU A 8 -50.69 18.75 -4.57
CA LEU A 8 -49.73 17.67 -4.82
C LEU A 8 -48.73 17.63 -3.65
N ALA A 9 -48.67 16.52 -2.89
CA ALA A 9 -47.60 16.27 -1.93
C ALA A 9 -46.75 15.11 -2.44
N LEU A 10 -45.52 15.48 -2.79
CA LEU A 10 -44.45 14.67 -3.34
C LEU A 10 -44.18 13.41 -2.52
N ALA A 11 -43.92 12.32 -3.26
CA ALA A 11 -43.12 11.21 -2.81
C ALA A 11 -41.69 11.67 -2.50
N LEU A 12 -41.25 11.53 -1.26
CA LEU A 12 -39.84 11.53 -0.86
C LEU A 12 -39.68 10.54 0.30
N ALA A 13 -39.55 9.28 -0.04
CA ALA A 13 -39.02 8.24 0.84
C ALA A 13 -38.18 7.29 -0.03
N VAL A 14 -37.11 7.82 -0.60
CA VAL A 14 -36.10 7.04 -1.31
C VAL A 14 -34.75 7.40 -0.69
N SER A 15 -33.98 6.36 -0.37
CA SER A 15 -32.56 6.38 0.02
C SER A 15 -32.20 6.50 1.51
N ALA A 16 -32.70 5.60 2.36
CA ALA A 16 -32.10 5.36 3.68
C ALA A 16 -31.72 3.89 3.95
N SER A 17 -31.54 3.07 2.90
CA SER A 17 -31.38 1.61 3.05
C SER A 17 -30.01 1.05 2.66
N ALA A 18 -29.00 1.87 2.35
CA ALA A 18 -27.68 1.35 1.96
C ALA A 18 -26.70 1.13 3.12
N LEU A 19 -26.90 1.78 4.28
CA LEU A 19 -25.95 1.71 5.40
C LEU A 19 -26.13 0.49 6.32
N ALA A 20 -27.16 -0.35 6.12
CA ALA A 20 -27.50 -1.43 7.04
C ALA A 20 -27.00 -2.83 6.59
N GLN A 21 -26.42 -2.99 5.40
CA GLN A 21 -26.13 -4.32 4.85
C GLN A 21 -24.77 -4.92 5.23
N ASN A 22 -23.88 -4.17 5.90
CA ASN A 22 -22.49 -4.62 6.12
C ASN A 22 -22.07 -4.72 7.60
N ASN A 23 -23.00 -5.04 8.52
CA ASN A 23 -22.73 -5.23 9.96
C ASN A 23 -21.92 -4.11 10.66
N GLY A 24 -21.89 -2.89 10.10
CA GLY A 24 -21.06 -1.78 10.58
C GLY A 24 -19.58 -1.83 10.16
N LEU A 25 -19.17 -2.82 9.36
CA LEU A 25 -17.85 -2.89 8.74
C LEU A 25 -17.83 -2.10 7.42
N PRO A 26 -16.73 -1.39 7.10
CA PRO A 26 -16.58 -0.73 5.80
C PRO A 26 -16.69 -1.73 4.63
N THR A 27 -17.30 -1.29 3.54
CA THR A 27 -17.25 -2.04 2.27
C THR A 27 -15.83 -2.03 1.70
N ALA A 28 -15.54 -2.92 0.74
CA ALA A 28 -14.24 -2.91 0.06
C ALA A 28 -13.92 -1.55 -0.58
N ARG A 29 -14.92 -0.90 -1.20
CA ARG A 29 -14.80 0.45 -1.75
C ARG A 29 -14.45 1.47 -0.65
N GLN A 30 -15.22 1.47 0.45
CA GLN A 30 -14.98 2.39 1.58
C GLN A 30 -13.59 2.20 2.19
N SER A 31 -13.12 0.95 2.31
CA SER A 31 -11.78 0.65 2.79
C SER A 31 -10.70 1.18 1.84
N VAL A 32 -10.85 1.00 0.52
CA VAL A 32 -9.90 1.53 -0.47
C VAL A 32 -9.82 3.05 -0.39
N VAL A 33 -10.98 3.71 -0.42
CA VAL A 33 -11.06 5.18 -0.34
C VAL A 33 -10.38 5.66 0.93
N PHE A 34 -10.78 5.11 2.08
CA PHE A 34 -10.23 5.49 3.37
C PHE A 34 -8.71 5.29 3.44
N VAL A 35 -8.20 4.09 3.12
CA VAL A 35 -6.76 3.79 3.21
C VAL A 35 -5.94 4.65 2.26
N LYS A 36 -6.42 4.91 1.03
CA LYS A 36 -5.71 5.78 0.09
C LYS A 36 -5.74 7.26 0.52
N THR A 37 -6.84 7.75 1.06
CA THR A 37 -6.91 9.10 1.64
C THR A 37 -5.93 9.24 2.81
N ILE A 38 -5.87 8.26 3.71
CA ILE A 38 -4.89 8.24 4.81
C ILE A 38 -3.46 8.16 4.28
N ALA A 39 -3.19 7.37 3.25
CA ALA A 39 -1.88 7.24 2.65
C ALA A 39 -1.34 8.57 2.10
N VAL A 40 -2.21 9.37 1.48
CA VAL A 40 -1.87 10.71 0.95
C VAL A 40 -1.76 11.72 2.09
N ARG A 41 -2.84 11.89 2.86
CA ARG A 41 -2.91 12.93 3.91
C ARG A 41 -1.99 12.66 5.08
N GLY A 42 -1.74 11.40 5.42
CA GLY A 42 -0.78 11.03 6.45
C GLY A 42 0.62 11.54 6.13
N VAL A 43 1.05 11.42 4.87
CA VAL A 43 2.36 11.97 4.44
C VAL A 43 2.32 13.49 4.37
N GLU A 44 1.29 14.09 3.77
CA GLU A 44 1.18 15.55 3.64
C GLU A 44 1.07 16.30 4.98
N CYS A 45 0.62 15.61 6.02
CA CYS A 45 0.47 16.14 7.37
C CYS A 45 1.59 15.70 8.33
N ASP A 46 2.67 15.09 7.83
CA ASP A 46 3.81 14.60 8.61
C ASP A 46 3.41 13.59 9.72
N LEU A 47 2.36 12.80 9.47
CA LEU A 47 1.87 11.73 10.37
C LEU A 47 2.36 10.34 9.95
N LEU A 48 2.82 10.20 8.71
CA LEU A 48 3.41 9.01 8.14
C LEU A 48 4.68 9.40 7.37
N ASP A 49 5.69 8.55 7.43
CA ASP A 49 6.83 8.68 6.53
C ASP A 49 6.39 8.45 5.07
N ARG A 50 7.17 8.96 4.12
CA ARG A 50 6.84 8.81 2.68
C ARG A 50 6.73 7.35 2.28
N TRP A 51 7.64 6.50 2.79
CA TRP A 51 7.61 5.07 2.51
C TRP A 51 6.35 4.38 3.07
N GLN A 52 5.86 4.80 4.24
CA GLN A 52 4.64 4.25 4.86
C GLN A 52 3.40 4.60 4.03
N GLY A 53 3.30 5.86 3.59
CA GLY A 53 2.25 6.29 2.67
C GLY A 53 2.26 5.50 1.36
N ALA A 54 3.43 5.31 0.75
CA ALA A 54 3.57 4.54 -0.48
C ALA A 54 3.08 3.08 -0.30
N VAL A 55 3.48 2.41 0.78
CA VAL A 55 3.01 1.05 1.12
C VAL A 55 1.49 0.97 1.15
N LEU A 56 0.84 1.87 1.90
CA LEU A 56 -0.62 1.88 2.04
C LEU A 56 -1.31 2.15 0.71
N PHE A 57 -0.78 3.11 -0.06
CA PHE A 57 -1.32 3.45 -1.37
C PHE A 57 -1.27 2.26 -2.34
N PHE A 58 -0.14 1.53 -2.36
CA PHE A 58 0.03 0.34 -3.18
C PHE A 58 -0.87 -0.82 -2.74
N GLN A 59 -0.97 -1.09 -1.43
CA GLN A 59 -1.82 -2.15 -0.91
C GLN A 59 -3.29 -1.91 -1.25
N ALA A 60 -3.80 -0.70 -0.99
CA ALA A 60 -5.16 -0.33 -1.36
C ALA A 60 -5.34 -0.27 -2.89
N GLY A 61 -4.29 0.06 -3.65
CA GLY A 61 -4.29 0.01 -5.12
C GLY A 61 -4.52 -1.40 -5.67
N ARG A 62 -3.97 -2.43 -5.03
CA ARG A 62 -4.23 -3.83 -5.42
C ARG A 62 -5.67 -4.25 -5.20
N GLU A 63 -6.30 -3.76 -4.13
CA GLU A 63 -7.73 -3.98 -3.91
C GLU A 63 -8.57 -3.20 -4.92
N MET A 64 -8.19 -1.94 -5.19
CA MET A 64 -8.81 -1.07 -6.19
C MET A 64 -8.80 -1.69 -7.60
N ALA A 65 -7.74 -2.41 -7.95
CA ALA A 65 -7.61 -3.06 -9.26
C ALA A 65 -8.67 -4.17 -9.52
N ARG A 66 -9.42 -4.60 -8.49
CA ARG A 66 -10.50 -5.59 -8.62
C ARG A 66 -11.83 -4.99 -9.08
N PHE A 67 -11.97 -3.67 -9.02
CA PHE A 67 -13.18 -2.97 -9.46
C PHE A 67 -13.14 -2.72 -10.98
N SER A 68 -14.30 -2.43 -11.58
CA SER A 68 -14.35 -2.02 -12.99
C SER A 68 -13.59 -0.71 -13.22
N PRO A 69 -13.08 -0.44 -14.44
CA PRO A 69 -12.37 0.80 -14.73
C PRO A 69 -13.18 2.06 -14.38
N GLU A 70 -14.49 2.06 -14.63
CA GLU A 70 -15.37 3.17 -14.28
C GLU A 70 -15.46 3.37 -12.76
N GLU A 71 -15.61 2.28 -11.99
CA GLU A 71 -15.59 2.35 -10.52
C GLU A 71 -14.24 2.82 -9.98
N GLN A 72 -13.13 2.45 -10.62
CA GLN A 72 -11.80 2.92 -10.25
C GLN A 72 -11.68 4.43 -10.42
N GLU A 73 -12.21 5.01 -11.51
CA GLU A 73 -12.23 6.46 -11.73
C GLU A 73 -13.07 7.19 -10.68
N GLU A 74 -14.25 6.65 -10.34
CA GLU A 74 -15.08 7.20 -9.27
C GLU A 74 -14.38 7.14 -7.90
N ILE A 75 -13.72 6.03 -7.58
CA ILE A 75 -12.97 5.86 -6.34
C ILE A 75 -11.80 6.87 -6.28
N ALA A 76 -11.08 7.06 -7.39
CA ALA A 76 -9.98 8.02 -7.46
C ALA A 76 -10.49 9.45 -7.19
N THR A 77 -11.63 9.81 -7.79
CA THR A 77 -12.27 11.13 -7.56
C THR A 77 -12.70 11.29 -6.10
N GLU A 78 -13.28 10.26 -5.49
CA GLU A 78 -13.68 10.26 -4.08
C GLU A 78 -12.48 10.44 -3.14
N ILE A 79 -11.35 9.78 -3.44
CA ILE A 79 -10.10 9.93 -2.70
C ILE A 79 -9.57 11.36 -2.78
N GLU A 80 -9.55 11.95 -3.98
CA GLU A 80 -9.08 13.33 -4.21
C GLU A 80 -9.91 14.32 -3.39
N MET A 81 -11.25 14.26 -3.54
CA MET A 81 -12.17 15.13 -2.79
C MET A 81 -11.99 14.99 -1.28
N LEU A 82 -11.95 13.77 -0.75
CA LEU A 82 -11.79 13.56 0.69
C LEU A 82 -10.42 13.99 1.19
N SER A 83 -9.37 13.87 0.36
CA SER A 83 -8.02 14.32 0.74
C SER A 83 -8.00 15.85 0.87
N GLU A 84 -8.61 16.58 -0.06
CA GLU A 84 -8.71 18.04 0.01
C GLU A 84 -9.51 18.54 1.22
N GLU A 85 -10.56 17.81 1.61
CA GLU A 85 -11.43 18.18 2.73
C GLU A 85 -10.86 17.79 4.11
N MET A 86 -10.00 16.76 4.17
CA MET A 86 -9.48 16.21 5.42
C MET A 86 -8.36 17.08 6.01
N ALA A 87 -8.65 17.71 7.14
CA ALA A 87 -7.67 18.49 7.91
C ALA A 87 -6.61 17.60 8.57
N CYS A 88 -5.41 18.14 8.81
CA CYS A 88 -4.32 17.41 9.44
C CYS A 88 -4.55 17.03 10.91
N ASP A 89 -5.48 17.73 11.59
CA ASP A 89 -5.91 17.43 12.95
C ASP A 89 -7.21 16.59 13.01
N ASP A 90 -7.65 16.05 11.87
CA ASP A 90 -8.80 15.15 11.84
C ASP A 90 -8.58 13.95 12.75
N THR A 91 -9.56 13.67 13.61
CA THR A 91 -9.44 12.65 14.66
C THR A 91 -9.30 11.24 14.08
N ALA A 92 -9.93 10.95 12.94
CA ALA A 92 -9.79 9.65 12.30
C ALA A 92 -8.40 9.49 11.66
N LEU A 93 -7.89 10.54 11.01
CA LEU A 93 -6.54 10.56 10.43
C LEU A 93 -5.46 10.35 11.50
N VAL A 94 -5.46 11.19 12.54
CA VAL A 94 -4.46 11.13 13.61
C VAL A 94 -4.57 9.83 14.39
N GLY A 95 -5.80 9.43 14.75
CA GLY A 95 -6.03 8.21 15.52
C GLY A 95 -5.61 6.94 14.77
N TRP A 96 -5.91 6.86 13.48
CA TRP A 96 -5.54 5.71 12.65
C TRP A 96 -4.03 5.64 12.44
N THR A 97 -3.38 6.74 12.04
CA THR A 97 -1.93 6.79 11.77
C THR A 97 -1.12 6.47 13.01
N THR A 98 -1.48 7.03 14.17
CA THR A 98 -0.83 6.73 15.46
C THR A 98 -0.91 5.24 15.82
N GLY A 99 -2.05 4.60 15.57
CA GLY A 99 -2.23 3.18 15.85
C GLY A 99 -1.56 2.25 14.83
N ALA A 100 -1.47 2.68 13.57
CA ALA A 100 -0.98 1.86 12.46
C ALA A 100 0.54 1.94 12.28
N ALA A 101 1.15 3.13 12.35
CA ALA A 101 2.55 3.35 11.97
C ALA A 101 3.55 2.39 12.64
N PRO A 102 3.49 2.12 13.97
CA PRO A 102 4.42 1.16 14.59
C PRO A 102 4.28 -0.27 14.06
N ASN A 103 3.06 -0.66 13.66
CA ASN A 103 2.83 -1.99 13.08
C ASN A 103 3.26 -2.04 11.61
N ILE A 104 3.14 -0.95 10.85
CA ILE A 104 3.67 -0.86 9.48
C ILE A 104 5.18 -1.05 9.52
N GLU A 105 5.86 -0.38 10.44
CA GLU A 105 7.31 -0.55 10.61
C GLU A 105 7.69 -1.98 11.02
N ARG A 106 7.01 -2.56 12.02
CA ARG A 106 7.37 -3.89 12.51
C ARG A 106 7.05 -5.02 11.54
N GLU A 107 5.88 -5.00 10.92
CA GLU A 107 5.37 -6.12 10.13
C GLU A 107 5.62 -5.95 8.64
N VAL A 108 5.57 -4.71 8.15
CA VAL A 108 5.54 -4.45 6.70
C VAL A 108 6.90 -4.04 6.17
N LEU A 109 7.67 -3.21 6.88
CA LEU A 109 9.02 -2.82 6.45
C LEU A 109 9.93 -4.01 6.13
N PRO A 110 9.98 -5.11 6.93
CA PRO A 110 10.80 -6.28 6.60
C PRO A 110 10.52 -6.86 5.23
N LEU A 111 9.26 -6.86 4.77
CA LEU A 111 8.87 -7.36 3.46
C LEU A 111 9.57 -6.61 2.34
N TYR A 112 9.60 -5.28 2.42
CA TYR A 112 10.17 -4.44 1.38
C TYR A 112 11.70 -4.45 1.42
N LEU A 113 12.31 -4.40 2.61
CA LEU A 113 13.76 -4.41 2.75
C LEU A 113 14.38 -5.75 2.34
N VAL A 114 13.82 -6.86 2.83
CA VAL A 114 14.30 -8.21 2.44
C VAL A 114 14.01 -8.49 0.97
N GLY A 115 12.88 -8.02 0.45
CA GLY A 115 12.56 -8.09 -0.98
C GLY A 115 13.55 -7.31 -1.84
N TYR A 116 13.92 -6.09 -1.44
CA TYR A 116 14.92 -5.28 -2.12
C TYR A 116 16.27 -6.00 -2.16
N ARG A 117 16.74 -6.51 -1.01
CA ARG A 117 17.99 -7.29 -0.94
C ARG A 117 17.92 -8.51 -1.86
N ALA A 118 16.83 -9.28 -1.81
CA ALA A 118 16.66 -10.47 -2.63
C ALA A 118 16.72 -10.16 -4.13
N MET A 119 16.16 -9.03 -4.56
CA MET A 119 16.23 -8.56 -5.96
C MET A 119 17.62 -8.06 -6.33
N ALA A 120 18.28 -7.32 -5.44
CA ALA A 120 19.63 -6.80 -5.62
C ALA A 120 20.69 -7.90 -5.76
N GLU A 121 20.49 -9.04 -5.09
CA GLU A 121 21.40 -10.18 -5.07
C GLU A 121 21.13 -11.23 -6.17
N LEU A 122 20.15 -11.01 -7.05
CA LEU A 122 19.91 -11.91 -8.19
C LEU A 122 21.15 -12.03 -9.09
N ASP A 123 21.43 -13.23 -9.57
CA ASP A 123 22.50 -13.50 -10.54
C ASP A 123 21.94 -14.12 -11.84
N PRO A 124 21.99 -13.42 -12.98
CA PRO A 124 22.40 -12.01 -13.12
C PRO A 124 21.33 -11.05 -12.56
N PRO A 125 21.72 -9.83 -12.13
CA PRO A 125 20.78 -8.83 -11.64
C PRO A 125 19.86 -8.34 -12.78
N LEU A 126 18.64 -7.95 -12.43
CA LEU A 126 17.68 -7.42 -13.40
C LEU A 126 18.05 -5.99 -13.79
N ALA A 127 18.28 -5.76 -15.09
CA ALA A 127 18.68 -4.44 -15.59
C ALA A 127 17.66 -3.34 -15.22
N ASP A 128 16.37 -3.63 -15.29
CA ASP A 128 15.31 -2.68 -14.92
C ASP A 128 15.35 -2.33 -13.42
N PHE A 129 15.65 -3.30 -12.55
CA PHE A 129 15.82 -3.04 -11.11
C PHE A 129 17.06 -2.18 -10.84
N MET A 130 18.17 -2.49 -11.50
CA MET A 130 19.40 -1.71 -11.41
C MET A 130 19.24 -0.29 -11.95
N ALA A 131 18.36 -0.07 -12.92
CA ALA A 131 18.08 1.26 -13.46
C ALA A 131 17.22 2.11 -12.50
N LEU A 132 16.41 1.47 -11.66
CA LEU A 132 15.59 2.13 -10.65
C LEU A 132 16.40 2.48 -9.38
N THR A 133 17.48 1.74 -9.11
CA THR A 133 18.16 1.75 -7.80
C THR A 133 19.63 2.17 -7.94
N ASP A 134 20.13 3.02 -7.04
CA ASP A 134 21.58 3.19 -6.85
C ASP A 134 22.09 2.05 -5.94
N ASN A 135 22.10 0.85 -6.50
CA ASN A 135 22.09 -0.43 -5.77
C ASN A 135 23.17 -0.56 -4.67
N ALA A 136 24.38 -0.05 -4.91
CA ALA A 136 25.51 -0.30 -4.01
C ALA A 136 25.39 0.38 -2.64
N ALA A 137 25.00 1.66 -2.60
CA ALA A 137 24.81 2.38 -1.33
C ALA A 137 23.49 1.96 -0.65
N GLY A 138 22.43 1.79 -1.46
CA GLY A 138 21.13 1.39 -0.93
C GLY A 138 21.14 0.00 -0.26
N LEU A 139 21.85 -0.97 -0.84
CA LEU A 139 21.91 -2.32 -0.28
C LEU A 139 22.59 -2.37 1.09
N ALA A 140 23.68 -1.63 1.30
CA ALA A 140 24.37 -1.60 2.59
C ALA A 140 23.47 -1.03 3.72
N THR A 141 22.73 0.05 3.44
CA THR A 141 21.76 0.62 4.38
C THR A 141 20.63 -0.36 4.69
N VAL A 142 20.11 -1.03 3.66
CA VAL A 142 19.07 -2.07 3.80
C VAL A 142 19.56 -3.24 4.66
N GLU A 143 20.78 -3.72 4.42
CA GLU A 143 21.36 -4.83 5.18
C GLU A 143 21.57 -4.49 6.66
N ALA A 144 22.05 -3.27 6.95
CA ALA A 144 22.19 -2.79 8.32
C ALA A 144 20.85 -2.81 9.06
N ARG A 145 19.78 -2.28 8.44
CA ARG A 145 18.45 -2.28 9.05
C ARG A 145 17.87 -3.68 9.21
N ILE A 146 18.08 -4.59 8.26
CA ILE A 146 17.64 -5.99 8.40
C ILE A 146 18.33 -6.64 9.61
N ALA A 147 19.62 -6.38 9.82
CA ALA A 147 20.34 -6.91 10.98
C ALA A 147 19.75 -6.41 12.31
N GLU A 148 19.46 -5.11 12.42
CA GLU A 148 18.78 -4.54 13.59
C GLU A 148 17.40 -5.17 13.83
N LEU A 149 16.60 -5.32 12.77
CA LEU A 149 15.27 -5.93 12.85
C LEU A 149 15.35 -7.39 13.31
N GLN A 150 16.39 -8.13 12.93
CA GLN A 150 16.62 -9.51 13.37
C GLN A 150 16.93 -9.64 14.86
N GLU A 151 17.48 -8.59 15.48
CA GLU A 151 17.74 -8.57 16.92
C GLU A 151 16.48 -8.34 17.74
N VAL A 152 15.55 -7.53 17.23
CA VAL A 152 14.35 -7.08 17.99
C VAL A 152 13.08 -7.85 17.63
N VAL A 153 12.98 -8.39 16.41
CA VAL A 153 11.83 -9.17 15.95
C VAL A 153 12.19 -10.65 15.91
N THR A 154 11.61 -11.44 16.81
CA THR A 154 11.92 -12.89 16.90
C THR A 154 11.06 -13.74 15.95
N THR A 155 9.88 -13.26 15.57
CA THR A 155 8.97 -13.91 14.61
C THR A 155 8.30 -12.86 13.74
N LEU A 156 8.25 -13.11 12.44
CA LEU A 156 7.60 -12.25 11.45
C LEU A 156 6.13 -12.63 11.24
N GLU A 157 5.43 -11.83 10.44
CA GLU A 157 4.04 -12.07 10.06
C GLU A 157 3.80 -13.54 9.65
N GLY A 158 2.74 -14.14 10.19
CA GLY A 158 2.42 -15.55 9.98
C GLY A 158 3.25 -16.53 10.82
N GLY A 159 4.05 -16.03 11.78
CA GLY A 159 4.80 -16.84 12.73
C GLY A 159 6.02 -17.55 12.14
N VAL A 160 6.53 -17.05 11.01
CA VAL A 160 7.69 -17.63 10.32
C VAL A 160 9.01 -17.14 10.92
N THR A 161 10.05 -17.97 10.82
CA THR A 161 11.41 -17.56 11.18
C THR A 161 11.99 -16.64 10.11
N TRP A 162 13.01 -15.85 10.47
CA TRP A 162 13.76 -15.02 9.52
C TRP A 162 14.34 -15.81 8.35
N GLU A 163 14.84 -17.03 8.60
CA GLU A 163 15.35 -17.91 7.54
C GLU A 163 14.24 -18.32 6.56
N GLN A 164 13.07 -18.70 7.08
CA GLN A 164 11.92 -19.06 6.23
C GLN A 164 11.43 -17.86 5.42
N PHE A 165 11.42 -16.67 6.04
CA PHE A 165 11.02 -15.43 5.40
C PHE A 165 11.99 -15.02 4.29
N ASP A 166 13.30 -15.02 4.57
CA ASP A 166 14.33 -14.71 3.58
C ASP A 166 14.27 -15.66 2.38
N ASN A 167 14.15 -16.97 2.64
CA ASN A 167 13.97 -17.96 1.57
C ASN A 167 12.72 -17.70 0.72
N ARG A 168 11.61 -17.29 1.35
CA ARG A 168 10.39 -16.92 0.63
C ARG A 168 10.62 -15.70 -0.26
N MET A 169 11.30 -14.67 0.25
CA MET A 169 11.58 -13.46 -0.53
C MET A 169 12.54 -13.72 -1.69
N ARG A 170 13.57 -14.55 -1.48
CA ARG A 170 14.49 -14.99 -2.55
C ARG A 170 13.78 -15.79 -3.64
N ASN A 171 12.90 -16.72 -3.27
CA ASN A 171 12.08 -17.45 -4.24
C ASN A 171 11.15 -16.50 -5.00
N GLY A 172 10.52 -15.54 -4.32
CA GLY A 172 9.69 -14.52 -4.96
C GLY A 172 10.47 -13.64 -5.94
N ALA A 173 11.69 -13.21 -5.58
CA ALA A 173 12.59 -12.46 -6.46
C ALA A 173 12.99 -13.28 -7.70
N ALA A 174 13.27 -14.57 -7.52
CA ALA A 174 13.55 -15.48 -8.63
C ALA A 174 12.33 -15.65 -9.56
N ASP A 175 11.12 -15.80 -9.01
CA ASP A 175 9.88 -15.91 -9.78
C ASP A 175 9.58 -14.62 -10.56
N ILE A 176 9.81 -13.44 -9.97
CA ILE A 176 9.73 -12.14 -10.66
C ILE A 176 10.73 -12.10 -11.82
N SER A 177 11.98 -12.48 -11.58
CA SER A 177 13.04 -12.50 -12.59
C SER A 177 12.71 -13.42 -13.77
N ALA A 178 12.25 -14.65 -13.48
CA ALA A 178 11.84 -15.62 -14.48
C ALA A 178 10.67 -15.08 -15.33
N ALA A 179 9.66 -14.47 -14.71
CA ALA A 179 8.52 -13.89 -15.41
C ALA A 179 8.93 -12.75 -16.36
N LEU A 180 9.89 -11.92 -15.94
CA LEU A 180 10.41 -10.82 -16.78
C LEU A 180 11.30 -11.31 -17.93
N ARG A 181 11.93 -12.46 -17.78
CA ARG A 181 12.70 -13.14 -18.83
C ARG A 181 11.83 -13.93 -19.80
N GLY A 182 10.52 -14.01 -19.55
CA GLY A 182 9.56 -14.73 -20.39
C GLY A 182 9.62 -16.24 -20.21
N GLU A 183 10.05 -16.72 -19.04
CA GLU A 183 10.03 -18.14 -18.71
C GLU A 183 8.58 -18.64 -18.53
N GLU A 184 8.32 -19.90 -18.87
CA GLU A 184 6.99 -20.52 -18.73
C GLU A 184 6.76 -21.03 -17.29
N ASN A 185 5.50 -21.05 -16.84
CA ASN A 185 5.06 -21.56 -15.52
C ASN A 185 5.54 -20.75 -14.31
N THR A 186 5.63 -19.43 -14.46
CA THR A 186 5.93 -18.51 -13.36
C THR A 186 4.68 -18.20 -12.53
N GLN A 187 4.86 -17.83 -11.26
CA GLN A 187 3.75 -17.40 -10.38
C GLN A 187 3.15 -16.05 -10.79
N PHE A 188 3.90 -15.26 -11.56
CA PHE A 188 3.51 -13.93 -12.03
C PHE A 188 3.41 -13.91 -13.55
N THR A 189 2.50 -13.11 -14.08
CA THR A 189 2.64 -12.56 -15.43
C THR A 189 3.80 -11.56 -15.48
N ALA A 190 4.31 -11.25 -16.68
CA ALA A 190 5.36 -10.24 -16.83
C ALA A 190 4.92 -8.83 -16.36
N GLU A 191 3.63 -8.50 -16.47
CA GLU A 191 3.10 -7.23 -15.97
C GLU A 191 3.07 -7.18 -14.45
N GLU A 192 2.54 -8.23 -13.80
CA GLU A 192 2.54 -8.34 -12.34
C GLU A 192 3.96 -8.35 -11.78
N ALA A 193 4.90 -9.05 -12.43
CA ALA A 193 6.29 -9.06 -12.04
C ALA A 193 6.93 -7.66 -12.10
N ARG A 194 6.65 -6.87 -13.15
CA ARG A 194 7.12 -5.48 -13.26
C ARG A 194 6.54 -4.61 -12.14
N LEU A 195 5.25 -4.77 -11.85
CA LEU A 195 4.58 -4.02 -10.78
C LEU A 195 5.17 -4.35 -9.41
N GLN A 196 5.38 -5.64 -9.11
CA GLN A 196 6.00 -6.06 -7.85
C GLN A 196 7.44 -5.54 -7.70
N MET A 197 8.26 -5.67 -8.75
CA MET A 197 9.62 -5.14 -8.76
C MET A 197 9.64 -3.63 -8.49
N ARG A 198 8.76 -2.86 -9.15
CA ARG A 198 8.64 -1.42 -8.92
C ARG A 198 8.20 -1.10 -7.51
N HIS A 199 7.15 -1.74 -6.99
CA HIS A 199 6.69 -1.52 -5.62
C HIS A 199 7.78 -1.80 -4.58
N ILE A 200 8.52 -2.90 -4.75
CA ILE A 200 9.65 -3.24 -3.87
C ILE A 200 10.70 -2.14 -3.91
N SER A 201 11.07 -1.69 -5.11
CA SER A 201 12.09 -0.67 -5.32
C SER A 201 11.64 0.68 -4.75
N ASP A 202 10.44 1.15 -5.10
CA ASP A 202 9.93 2.47 -4.73
C ASP A 202 9.81 2.63 -3.21
N VAL A 203 9.24 1.64 -2.52
CA VAL A 203 9.11 1.69 -1.06
C VAL A 203 10.48 1.66 -0.37
N ALA A 204 11.37 0.76 -0.80
CA ALA A 204 12.69 0.67 -0.19
C ALA A 204 13.53 1.93 -0.43
N LEU A 205 13.45 2.53 -1.62
CA LEU A 205 14.16 3.76 -1.95
C LEU A 205 13.62 4.96 -1.18
N LEU A 206 12.29 5.07 -1.01
CA LEU A 206 11.70 6.09 -0.14
C LEU A 206 12.18 5.93 1.30
N TRP A 207 12.20 4.70 1.81
CA TRP A 207 12.71 4.45 3.16
C TRP A 207 14.18 4.84 3.30
N ILE A 208 15.04 4.46 2.35
CA ILE A 208 16.47 4.84 2.33
C ILE A 208 16.62 6.37 2.34
N GLN A 209 15.81 7.08 1.55
CA GLN A 209 15.84 8.55 1.50
C GLN A 209 15.39 9.17 2.82
N ASP A 210 14.33 8.66 3.43
CA ASP A 210 13.83 9.11 4.73
C ASP A 210 14.93 8.94 5.81
N GLN A 211 15.66 7.81 5.81
CA GLN A 211 16.77 7.61 6.76
C GLN A 211 17.91 8.61 6.58
N ALA A 212 18.20 9.04 5.35
CA ALA A 212 19.28 9.98 5.06
C ALA A 212 18.92 11.44 5.42
N GLU A 213 17.62 11.76 5.53
CA GLU A 213 17.13 13.09 5.93
C GLU A 213 17.11 13.25 7.46
N ASP A 214 17.10 12.15 8.22
CA ASP A 214 17.08 12.12 9.68
C ASP A 214 18.48 12.18 10.35
N GLU A 215 19.57 12.11 9.56
CA GLU A 215 20.98 12.22 10.00
C GLU A 215 21.51 13.66 10.05
#